data_AF-A0ABD6Q5V0-F1
#
_entry.id   AF-A0ABD6Q5V0-F1
#
_cell.length_a   1.000
_cell.length_b   1.000
_cell.length_c   1.000
_cell.angle_alpha   90.00
_cell.angle_beta   90.00
_cell.angle_gamma   90.00
#
_symmetry.space_group_name_H-M   'P 1'
#
loop_
_entity.id
_entity.type
_entity.pdbx_description
1 polymer ?
#
loop_
_entity_poly.entity_id
_entity_poly.type
_entity_poly.pdbx_seq_one_letter_code
_entity_poly.pdbx_strand_id
1 'polypeptide(L)'
;MSVFSIRNKFVFVLLSATAGIANGTAVPRVDGVRLLDGMSRADNNPYANAERHVMTGYLAGVVDSTEGKDWCGTGRVKSGEIDSEVLGELRKLPRDPLKVGAAGLIVNVLRQKYPCR
;
A
#
# COMPACT_ATOMS: atom_id res chain seq x y z
N MET A 1 46.24 4.79 62.63
CA MET A 1 45.75 3.56 61.96
C MET A 1 45.08 3.99 60.66
N SER A 2 45.63 3.57 59.52
CA SER A 2 45.25 4.00 58.17
C SER A 2 43.98 3.29 57.68
N VAL A 3 42.97 4.05 57.25
CA VAL A 3 41.75 3.52 56.63
C VAL A 3 41.99 3.33 55.12
N PHE A 4 42.00 2.08 54.66
CA PHE A 4 42.10 1.75 53.24
C PHE A 4 40.74 1.94 52.54
N SER A 5 40.66 2.95 51.67
CA SER A 5 39.50 3.18 50.80
C SER A 5 39.59 2.29 49.56
N ILE A 6 38.83 1.19 49.54
CA ILE A 6 38.72 0.31 48.36
C ILE A 6 37.73 0.95 47.38
N ARG A 7 38.26 1.50 46.28
CA ARG A 7 37.48 2.12 45.21
C ARG A 7 37.01 1.03 44.23
N ASN A 8 35.77 0.58 44.37
CA ASN A 8 35.18 -0.46 43.52
C ASN A 8 35.01 0.09 42.08
N LYS A 9 35.77 -0.44 41.13
CA LYS A 9 35.69 -0.06 39.71
C LYS A 9 34.72 -1.00 39.00
N PHE A 10 33.44 -0.64 38.94
CA PHE A 10 32.50 -1.28 38.02
C PHE A 10 32.75 -0.78 36.61
N VAL A 11 33.13 -1.68 35.70
CA VAL A 11 33.23 -1.42 34.27
C VAL A 11 31.93 -1.89 33.63
N PHE A 12 31.10 -0.94 33.18
CA PHE A 12 29.93 -1.23 32.36
C PHE A 12 30.37 -1.33 30.89
N VAL A 13 30.37 -2.55 30.34
CA VAL A 13 30.52 -2.77 28.89
C VAL A 13 29.13 -2.67 28.27
N LEU A 14 28.87 -1.56 27.57
CA LEU A 14 27.67 -1.38 26.75
C LEU A 14 27.86 -2.13 25.43
N LEU A 15 27.17 -3.27 25.25
CA LEU A 15 26.98 -3.86 23.93
C LEU A 15 25.95 -3.02 23.16
N SER A 16 26.43 -2.12 22.32
CA SER A 16 25.58 -1.45 21.33
C SER A 16 25.22 -2.46 20.23
N ALA A 17 23.99 -2.98 20.25
CA ALA A 17 23.45 -3.70 19.11
C ALA A 17 23.11 -2.70 18.00
N THR A 18 23.96 -2.58 16.98
CA THR A 18 23.62 -1.82 15.77
C THR A 18 22.60 -2.62 14.98
N ALA A 19 21.32 -2.24 15.04
CA ALA A 19 20.32 -2.73 14.11
C ALA A 19 20.63 -2.17 12.72
N GLY A 20 21.17 -3.01 11.83
CA GLY A 20 21.32 -2.66 10.42
C GLY A 20 19.94 -2.58 9.77
N ILE A 21 19.48 -1.38 9.45
CA ILE A 21 18.28 -1.21 8.61
C ILE A 21 18.71 -1.46 7.17
N ALA A 22 18.30 -2.60 6.61
CA ALA A 22 18.44 -2.84 5.18
C ALA A 22 17.50 -1.89 4.43
N ASN A 23 18.06 -0.90 3.72
CA ASN A 23 17.31 -0.04 2.81
C ASN A 23 16.98 -0.81 1.52
N GLY A 24 16.07 -1.77 1.61
CA GLY A 24 15.43 -2.36 0.43
C GLY A 24 14.36 -1.40 -0.10
N THR A 25 14.27 -1.24 -1.42
CA THR A 25 13.10 -0.59 -2.03
C THR A 25 11.85 -1.37 -1.65
N ALA A 26 10.90 -0.74 -0.96
CA ALA A 26 9.67 -1.40 -0.55
C ALA A 26 8.94 -1.94 -1.78
N VAL A 27 8.85 -3.27 -1.91
CA VAL A 27 8.09 -3.92 -2.99
C VAL A 27 6.61 -3.84 -2.62
N PRO A 28 5.77 -3.19 -3.44
CA PRO A 28 4.35 -3.11 -3.14
C PRO A 28 3.73 -4.52 -3.17
N ARG A 29 2.84 -4.82 -2.22
CA ARG A 29 2.09 -6.09 -2.24
C ARG A 29 1.22 -6.24 -3.49
N VAL A 30 0.69 -5.12 -3.98
CA VAL A 30 -0.05 -5.00 -5.24
C VAL A 30 0.45 -3.74 -5.94
N ASP A 31 1.05 -3.90 -7.12
CA ASP A 31 1.33 -2.80 -8.05
C ASP A 31 0.17 -2.62 -9.04
N GLY A 32 0.18 -1.52 -9.79
CA GLY A 32 -0.85 -1.23 -10.79
C GLY A 32 -0.93 -2.28 -11.90
N VAL A 33 0.19 -2.90 -12.27
CA VAL A 33 0.22 -3.98 -13.28
C VAL A 33 -0.56 -5.19 -12.79
N ARG A 34 -0.22 -5.70 -11.59
CA ARG A 34 -0.91 -6.84 -10.99
C ARG A 34 -2.39 -6.56 -10.77
N LEU A 35 -2.74 -5.34 -10.34
CA LEU A 35 -4.14 -4.94 -10.18
C LEU A 35 -4.91 -5.11 -11.49
N LEU A 36 -4.40 -4.54 -12.60
CA LEU A 36 -5.07 -4.61 -13.90
C LEU A 36 -5.11 -6.03 -14.46
N ASP A 37 -3.97 -6.75 -14.42
CA ASP A 37 -3.88 -8.12 -14.92
C ASP A 37 -4.81 -9.06 -14.13
N GLY A 38 -4.90 -8.91 -12.81
CA GLY A 38 -5.77 -9.70 -11.95
C GLY A 38 -7.26 -9.40 -12.14
N MET A 39 -7.64 -8.14 -12.40
CA MET A 39 -9.03 -7.76 -12.68
C MET A 39 -9.52 -8.24 -14.06
N SER A 40 -8.62 -8.32 -15.03
CA SER A 40 -8.90 -8.73 -16.41
C SER A 40 -8.68 -10.22 -16.66
N ARG A 41 -8.31 -10.99 -15.63
CA ARG A 41 -8.04 -12.41 -15.75
C ARG A 41 -9.32 -13.17 -16.10
N ALA A 42 -9.31 -13.82 -17.27
CA ALA A 42 -10.42 -14.60 -17.81
C ALA A 42 -9.94 -15.98 -18.31
N ASP A 43 -8.90 -16.54 -17.67
CA ASP A 43 -8.46 -17.89 -17.99
C ASP A 43 -9.42 -18.95 -17.39
N ASN A 44 -9.45 -20.14 -18.00
CA ASN A 44 -10.27 -21.27 -17.52
C ASN A 44 -9.70 -21.93 -16.25
N ASN A 45 -8.84 -21.22 -15.52
CA ASN A 45 -8.26 -21.70 -14.28
C ASN A 45 -9.37 -21.71 -13.21
N PRO A 46 -9.56 -22.81 -12.45
CA PRO A 46 -10.53 -22.83 -11.34
C PRO A 46 -10.30 -21.73 -10.30
N TYR A 47 -9.11 -21.13 -10.27
CA TYR A 47 -8.75 -19.99 -9.40
C TYR A 47 -8.80 -18.62 -10.08
N ALA A 48 -9.20 -18.51 -11.35
CA ALA A 48 -9.29 -17.23 -12.07
C ALA A 48 -10.20 -16.23 -11.33
N ASN A 49 -11.34 -16.72 -10.84
CA ASN A 49 -12.26 -15.93 -10.02
C ASN A 49 -11.63 -15.52 -8.69
N ALA A 50 -10.74 -16.32 -8.10
CA ALA A 50 -10.10 -16.01 -6.84
C ALA A 50 -9.19 -14.77 -6.98
N GLU A 51 -8.30 -14.70 -7.97
CA GLU A 51 -7.44 -13.52 -8.15
C GLU A 51 -8.27 -12.27 -8.43
N ARG A 52 -9.32 -12.39 -9.26
CA ARG A 52 -10.24 -11.28 -9.53
C ARG A 52 -10.91 -10.79 -8.25
N HIS A 53 -11.43 -11.70 -7.41
CA HIS A 53 -12.03 -11.34 -6.13
C HIS A 53 -11.03 -10.72 -5.16
N VAL A 54 -9.78 -11.21 -5.12
CA VAL A 54 -8.71 -10.62 -4.30
C VAL A 54 -8.42 -9.19 -4.76
N MET A 55 -8.35 -8.94 -6.08
CA MET A 55 -8.12 -7.59 -6.61
C MET A 55 -9.31 -6.67 -6.40
N THR A 56 -10.54 -7.16 -6.55
CA THR A 56 -11.77 -6.41 -6.21
C THR A 56 -11.78 -6.02 -4.74
N GLY A 57 -11.49 -6.97 -3.84
CA GLY A 57 -11.41 -6.69 -2.41
C GLY A 57 -10.27 -5.72 -2.05
N TYR A 58 -9.12 -5.81 -2.72
CA TYR A 58 -8.03 -4.87 -2.55
C TYR A 58 -8.44 -3.44 -2.94
N LEU A 59 -9.07 -3.28 -4.11
CA LEU A 59 -9.55 -1.98 -4.58
C LEU A 59 -10.58 -1.40 -3.62
N ALA A 60 -11.60 -2.17 -3.25
CA ALA A 60 -12.61 -1.76 -2.28
C ALA A 60 -11.98 -1.32 -0.93
N GLY A 61 -11.02 -2.10 -0.42
CA GLY A 61 -10.33 -1.75 0.82
C GLY A 61 -9.54 -0.44 0.74
N VAL A 62 -8.89 -0.15 -0.40
CA VAL A 62 -8.23 1.14 -0.61
C VAL A 62 -9.25 2.28 -0.66
N VAL A 63 -10.32 2.11 -1.44
CA VAL A 63 -11.42 3.08 -1.58
C VAL A 63 -12.01 3.42 -0.20
N ASP A 64 -12.44 2.40 0.55
CA ASP A 64 -13.08 2.56 1.87
C ASP A 64 -12.14 3.18 2.92
N SER A 65 -10.85 2.79 2.91
CA SER A 65 -9.89 3.28 3.91
C SER A 65 -9.50 4.76 3.73
N THR A 66 -9.70 5.29 2.53
CA THR A 66 -9.26 6.64 2.11
C THR A 66 -10.41 7.60 1.84
N GLU A 67 -11.66 7.11 1.78
CA GLU A 67 -12.85 7.95 1.69
C GLU A 67 -12.96 8.89 2.91
N GLY A 68 -13.38 10.12 2.66
CA GLY A 68 -13.55 11.18 3.66
C GLY A 68 -12.24 11.82 4.12
N LYS A 69 -11.09 11.36 3.60
CA LYS A 69 -9.75 11.89 3.94
C LYS A 69 -9.01 12.37 2.69
N ASP A 70 -8.79 11.46 1.75
CA ASP A 70 -8.04 11.75 0.51
C ASP A 70 -8.95 12.14 -0.66
N TRP A 71 -10.18 11.64 -0.63
CA TRP A 71 -11.23 11.85 -1.60
C TRP A 71 -12.58 11.71 -0.89
N CYS A 72 -13.65 12.26 -1.45
CA CYS A 72 -14.96 12.26 -0.81
C CYS A 72 -16.04 11.79 -1.77
N GLY A 73 -16.75 10.72 -1.40
CA GLY A 73 -17.94 10.27 -2.10
C GLY A 73 -19.01 11.36 -2.11
N THR A 74 -19.71 11.52 -3.24
CA THR A 74 -20.79 12.50 -3.39
C THR A 74 -22.17 11.91 -3.11
N GLY A 75 -22.24 10.59 -2.83
CA GLY A 75 -23.49 9.82 -2.72
C GLY A 75 -24.26 9.67 -4.05
N ARG A 76 -23.70 10.14 -5.17
CA ARG A 76 -24.35 10.15 -6.50
C ARG A 76 -23.82 9.09 -7.45
N VAL A 77 -22.71 8.45 -7.11
CA VAL A 77 -22.00 7.45 -7.93
C VAL A 77 -22.06 6.12 -7.20
N LYS A 78 -22.39 5.03 -7.90
CA LYS A 78 -22.41 3.69 -7.30
C LYS A 78 -20.99 3.19 -7.06
N SER A 79 -20.79 2.33 -6.07
CA SER A 79 -19.47 1.74 -5.77
C SER A 79 -18.80 1.10 -7.00
N GLY A 80 -19.55 0.30 -7.76
CA GLY A 80 -19.03 -0.32 -8.99
C GLY A 80 -18.68 0.67 -10.11
N GLU A 81 -19.26 1.88 -10.10
CA GLU A 81 -18.92 2.94 -11.05
C GLU A 81 -17.59 3.60 -10.66
N ILE A 82 -17.35 3.84 -9.36
CA ILE A 82 -16.07 4.33 -8.83
C ILE A 82 -14.94 3.36 -9.22
N ASP A 83 -15.14 2.07 -9.00
CA ASP A 83 -14.14 1.04 -9.37
C ASP A 83 -13.86 1.05 -10.88
N SER A 84 -14.90 1.17 -11.69
CA SER A 84 -14.79 1.21 -13.15
C SER A 84 -14.05 2.44 -13.64
N GLU A 85 -14.29 3.61 -13.03
CA GLU A 85 -13.57 4.84 -13.35
C GLU A 85 -12.09 4.75 -12.97
N VAL A 86 -11.78 4.24 -11.78
CA VAL A 86 -10.40 4.03 -11.33
C VAL A 86 -9.65 3.12 -12.30
N LEU A 87 -10.21 1.93 -12.57
CA LEU A 87 -9.60 0.99 -13.50
C LEU A 87 -9.50 1.58 -14.93
N GLY A 88 -10.47 2.40 -15.33
CA GLY A 88 -10.47 3.12 -16.60
C GLY A 88 -9.30 4.09 -16.73
N GLU A 89 -9.02 4.90 -15.70
CA GLU A 89 -7.88 5.83 -15.72
C GLU A 89 -6.54 5.10 -15.65
N LEU A 90 -6.42 4.03 -14.84
CA LEU A 90 -5.17 3.27 -14.75
C LEU A 90 -4.81 2.57 -16.07
N ARG A 91 -5.80 2.07 -16.83
CA ARG A 91 -5.56 1.46 -18.15
C ARG A 91 -5.01 2.42 -19.21
N LYS A 92 -5.12 3.74 -19.00
CA LYS A 92 -4.54 4.74 -19.90
C LYS A 92 -3.04 4.94 -19.67
N LEU A 93 -2.52 4.49 -18.53
CA LEU A 93 -1.11 4.65 -18.18
C LEU A 93 -0.24 3.63 -18.92
N PRO A 94 0.98 4.00 -19.35
CA PRO A 94 1.98 3.05 -19.79
C PRO A 94 2.33 2.05 -18.68
N ARG A 95 2.90 0.90 -19.05
CA ARG A 95 3.17 -0.20 -18.10
C ARG A 95 4.19 0.14 -17.01
N ASP A 96 5.18 0.99 -17.30
CA ASP A 96 6.24 1.32 -16.33
C ASP A 96 5.74 2.15 -15.13
N PRO A 97 4.96 3.24 -15.33
CA PRO A 97 4.28 3.93 -14.24
C PRO A 97 3.38 3.03 -13.38
N LEU A 98 2.87 1.93 -13.92
CA LEU A 98 2.03 0.99 -13.20
C LEU A 98 2.80 0.06 -12.25
N LYS A 99 4.15 0.04 -12.28
CA LYS A 99 4.96 -0.82 -11.39
C LYS A 99 5.10 -0.29 -9.95
N VAL A 100 4.50 0.86 -9.67
CA VAL A 100 4.42 1.42 -8.30
C VAL A 100 3.19 0.88 -7.56
N GLY A 101 3.12 1.11 -6.25
CA GLY A 101 2.03 0.61 -5.41
C GLY A 101 0.64 1.06 -5.89
N ALA A 102 -0.25 0.09 -6.10
CA ALA A 102 -1.59 0.31 -6.60
C ALA A 102 -2.42 1.26 -5.71
N ALA A 103 -2.30 1.16 -4.39
CA ALA A 103 -3.01 2.04 -3.47
C ALA A 103 -2.76 3.53 -3.76
N GLY A 104 -1.51 3.93 -3.99
CA GLY A 104 -1.19 5.33 -4.32
C GLY A 104 -1.76 5.76 -5.67
N LEU A 105 -1.74 4.86 -6.67
CA LEU A 105 -2.34 5.11 -7.98
C LEU A 105 -3.86 5.29 -7.88
N ILE A 106 -4.55 4.40 -7.16
CA ILE A 106 -5.99 4.44 -6.91
C ILE A 106 -6.37 5.76 -6.24
N VAL A 107 -5.70 6.11 -5.13
CA VAL A 107 -5.97 7.34 -4.37
C VAL A 107 -5.74 8.58 -5.23
N ASN A 108 -4.70 8.59 -6.08
CA ASN A 108 -4.47 9.72 -6.97
C ASN A 108 -5.60 9.92 -7.98
N VAL A 109 -6.15 8.84 -8.54
CA VAL A 109 -7.33 8.93 -9.43
C VAL A 109 -8.55 9.44 -8.67
N LEU A 110 -8.82 8.87 -7.50
CA LEU A 110 -9.97 9.26 -6.67
C LEU A 110 -9.90 10.73 -6.26
N ARG A 111 -8.73 11.23 -5.87
CA ARG A 111 -8.51 12.64 -5.50
C ARG A 111 -8.79 13.59 -6.67
N GLN A 112 -8.46 13.18 -7.89
CA GLN A 112 -8.71 13.98 -9.10
C GLN A 112 -10.19 13.99 -9.51
N LYS A 113 -10.87 12.84 -9.39
CA LYS A 113 -12.26 12.67 -9.82
C LYS A 113 -13.26 13.17 -8.77
N TYR A 114 -12.95 12.96 -7.50
CA TYR A 114 -13.86 13.14 -6.37
C TYR A 114 -13.16 13.87 -5.21
N PRO A 115 -12.66 15.11 -5.43
CA PRO A 115 -11.98 15.86 -4.38
C PRO A 115 -12.93 16.17 -3.22
N CYS A 116 -12.40 16.11 -2.00
CA CYS A 116 -13.08 16.67 -0.83
C CYS A 116 -13.19 18.20 -0.97
N ARG A 117 -14.25 18.76 -0.39
CA ARG A 117 -14.50 20.20 -0.34
C ARG A 117 -14.09 20.79 1.00
#